data_AF-A0A428RS17-F1
#
_entry.id   AF-A0A428RS17-F1
#
_cell.length_a   1.000
_cell.length_b   1.000
_cell.length_c   1.000
_cell.angle_alpha   90.00
_cell.angle_beta   90.00
_cell.angle_gamma   90.00
#
_symmetry.space_group_name_H-M   'P 1'
#
loop_
_entity.id
_entity.type
_entity.pdbx_description
1 polymer ?
#
loop_
_entity_poly.entity_id
_entity_poly.type
_entity_poly.pdbx_seq_one_letter_code
_entity_poly.pdbx_strand_id
1 'polypeptide(L)'
;MSSSIDTATNGNAYAGDHDNVLRPRPRKPQHSQVSEILRMSTASDDNGHLMPDNLSTGTASGLTSGRSTPVPENAPPSVKSLSTVRKQVRAEQRRRIFPTIEFASRVSHFDPESDYRDFHGFFNLFWIGLAIMGITSMLRNIKDTGFPLRVQIWSLFTVKLWHLAIADFLMVATTAISLPLHRAARAAKPGGIATWSRGGKALQSIYQVAWLSLWIAVPFYFEWTWTAQVFFLLHTMVLLMKMHSYAFYNGHLSETEKRLHALDNPSSVPDRRPAYQYPSADFPVSSTSTSGAPANSNGKKRRRQRSQRRRQQTKRLASDSNKSNDEEETPNAVQQIQSPPASGNNSSDEVDELREDLARELTSPMGNVTYPSNLTWANYTDYLLCPTLCYEIEYPRTSSINWISLISKIIATFGCIFLLTIISEDFILPVLTDASERLDAVQAVSSVSEAALILAETISWLLFPFMLTFLLVFLVIFEYVLGAFAEITRFADRHFYSDWWNSTDWMEFSREWNIPVYSFLRRHVYSASRSRIGKGAATALTFLISAFGHEIVMACITKKLRGYGFVCQMLQLPIVVLQRTKWVRGRETLNNVCFWASMILGLSLICALYVLL
;
A
#
# COMPACT_ATOMS: atom_id res chain seq x y z
N MET A 1 -22.08 51.24 23.15
CA MET A 1 -22.59 50.95 24.51
C MET A 1 -21.61 49.98 25.16
N SER A 2 -21.08 50.40 26.31
CA SER A 2 -20.12 49.73 27.22
C SER A 2 -20.45 48.26 27.52
N SER A 3 -19.54 47.39 27.98
CA SER A 3 -18.64 47.58 29.13
C SER A 3 -17.57 46.49 29.30
N SER A 4 -16.34 46.94 29.66
CA SER A 4 -15.40 46.42 30.68
C SER A 4 -14.89 44.97 30.57
N ILE A 5 -13.61 44.68 30.31
CA ILE A 5 -12.39 44.83 31.15
C ILE A 5 -12.61 44.38 32.61
N ASP A 6 -12.02 43.22 32.94
CA ASP A 6 -11.39 42.96 34.23
C ASP A 6 -10.04 42.28 33.98
N THR A 7 -8.98 42.99 34.33
CA THR A 7 -7.60 42.52 34.42
C THR A 7 -7.27 42.23 35.88
N ALA A 8 -6.84 41.01 36.18
CA ALA A 8 -6.12 40.70 37.41
C ALA A 8 -4.76 40.07 37.05
N THR A 9 -3.71 40.87 37.23
CA THR A 9 -2.29 40.49 37.16
C THR A 9 -1.75 40.23 38.56
N ASN A 10 -1.00 39.14 38.74
CA ASN A 10 0.16 38.95 39.65
C ASN A 10 0.58 37.47 39.57
N GLY A 11 1.82 37.04 39.32
CA GLY A 11 3.11 37.69 39.09
C GLY A 11 4.23 36.62 39.24
N ASN A 12 5.28 36.74 38.42
CA ASN A 12 6.64 36.16 38.55
C ASN A 12 6.85 34.63 38.37
N ALA A 13 7.83 34.10 37.63
CA ALA A 13 8.86 34.65 36.75
C ALA A 13 9.57 33.50 35.95
N TYR A 14 10.08 33.84 34.76
CA TYR A 14 11.16 33.21 33.94
C TYR A 14 11.09 31.72 33.52
N ALA A 15 10.85 31.49 32.22
CA ALA A 15 11.80 30.92 31.23
C ALA A 15 11.03 30.28 30.05
N GLY A 16 11.44 30.58 28.82
CA GLY A 16 10.64 30.37 27.60
C GLY A 16 10.36 28.91 27.19
N ASP A 17 9.20 28.73 26.56
CA ASP A 17 8.92 27.62 25.65
C ASP A 17 7.79 28.04 24.68
N HIS A 18 8.16 28.70 23.58
CA HIS A 18 7.29 28.83 22.43
C HIS A 18 7.51 27.60 21.54
N ASP A 19 6.54 26.69 21.53
CA ASP A 19 6.05 25.96 20.34
C ASP A 19 5.26 24.71 20.74
N ASN A 20 3.97 24.88 21.01
CA ASN A 20 3.01 23.78 20.95
C ASN A 20 1.84 24.19 20.04
N VAL A 21 2.12 24.30 18.74
CA VAL A 21 1.06 24.21 17.73
C VAL A 21 0.57 22.76 17.74
N LEU A 22 -0.50 22.52 18.51
CA LEU A 22 -1.21 21.25 18.52
C LEU A 22 -1.87 21.03 17.16
N ARG A 23 -1.18 20.33 16.24
CA ARG A 23 -1.85 19.74 15.07
C ARG A 23 -2.90 18.73 15.55
N PRO A 24 -4.12 18.72 15.00
CA PRO A 24 -5.06 17.61 15.22
C PRO A 24 -4.39 16.31 14.76
N ARG A 25 -4.34 15.31 15.65
CA ARG A 25 -3.87 13.98 15.27
C ARG A 25 -5.01 13.25 14.54
N PRO A 26 -4.74 12.59 13.40
CA PRO A 26 -5.74 11.79 12.71
C PRO A 26 -6.36 10.78 13.68
N ARG A 27 -7.69 10.61 13.66
CA ARG A 27 -8.34 9.56 14.45
C ARG A 27 -7.91 8.21 13.88
N LYS A 28 -7.51 7.29 14.76
CA LYS A 28 -7.10 5.94 14.34
C LYS A 28 -8.31 5.19 13.76
N PRO A 29 -8.15 4.51 12.60
CA PRO A 29 -9.24 3.75 12.01
C PRO A 29 -9.69 2.62 12.94
N GLN A 30 -11.00 2.38 12.98
CA GLN A 30 -11.55 1.19 13.61
C GLN A 30 -11.27 -0.01 12.69
N HIS A 31 -10.55 -0.99 13.21
CA HIS A 31 -10.21 -2.23 12.51
C HIS A 31 -11.50 -2.98 12.15
N SER A 32 -11.62 -3.52 10.93
CA SER A 32 -12.83 -4.19 10.43
C SER A 32 -13.35 -5.29 11.36
N GLN A 33 -12.46 -6.15 11.86
CA GLN A 33 -12.79 -7.16 12.87
C GLN A 33 -13.20 -6.55 14.22
N VAL A 34 -12.66 -5.39 14.59
CA VAL A 34 -13.04 -4.69 15.83
C VAL A 34 -14.41 -4.03 15.67
N SER A 35 -14.74 -3.47 14.49
CA SER A 35 -16.06 -2.94 14.18
C SER A 35 -17.14 -4.02 14.06
N GLU A 36 -16.78 -5.21 13.57
CA GLU A 36 -17.69 -6.36 13.48
C GLU A 36 -17.94 -6.98 14.85
N ILE A 37 -16.91 -7.09 15.70
CA ILE A 37 -17.07 -7.44 17.11
C ILE A 37 -17.87 -6.36 17.85
N LEU A 38 -17.68 -5.06 17.55
CA LEU A 38 -18.48 -3.97 18.12
C LEU A 38 -19.95 -4.12 17.73
N ARG A 39 -20.23 -4.42 16.45
CA ARG A 39 -21.59 -4.70 15.95
C ARG A 39 -22.22 -5.92 16.63
N MET A 40 -21.47 -7.00 16.81
CA MET A 40 -21.96 -8.19 17.51
C MET A 40 -22.18 -7.93 19.00
N SER A 41 -21.34 -7.12 19.64
CA SER A 41 -21.51 -6.76 21.06
C SER A 41 -22.65 -5.79 21.30
N THR A 42 -22.95 -4.89 20.35
CA THR A 42 -24.16 -4.06 20.39
C THR A 42 -25.43 -4.86 20.09
N ALA A 43 -25.34 -5.96 19.36
CA ALA A 43 -26.50 -6.84 19.08
C ALA A 43 -26.83 -7.78 20.25
N SER A 44 -25.91 -7.97 21.19
CA SER A 44 -26.11 -8.84 22.37
C SER A 44 -26.64 -8.14 23.62
N ASP A 45 -26.70 -6.80 23.64
CA ASP A 45 -27.29 -6.03 24.75
C ASP A 45 -28.75 -5.65 24.42
N ASP A 46 -29.65 -6.64 24.51
CA ASP A 46 -31.11 -6.46 24.38
C ASP A 46 -31.75 -5.95 25.68
N ASN A 47 -31.14 -4.94 26.31
CA ASN A 47 -31.75 -4.23 27.43
C ASN A 47 -31.76 -2.74 27.10
N GLY A 48 -32.93 -2.26 26.65
CA GLY A 48 -33.17 -0.92 26.14
C GLY A 48 -32.80 0.23 27.08
N HIS A 49 -31.55 0.68 27.00
CA HIS A 49 -31.17 2.01 27.44
C HIS A 49 -30.54 2.78 26.28
N LEU A 50 -31.29 3.75 25.75
CA LEU A 50 -30.79 4.78 24.85
C LEU A 50 -29.67 5.55 25.56
N MET A 51 -28.43 5.36 25.12
CA MET A 51 -27.30 6.21 25.51
C MET A 51 -27.27 7.46 24.61
N PRO A 52 -26.99 8.66 25.16
CA PRO A 52 -26.88 9.87 24.36
C PRO A 52 -25.56 9.92 23.59
N ASP A 53 -25.60 10.45 22.36
CA ASP A 53 -24.51 10.56 21.37
C ASP A 53 -23.30 11.44 21.77
N ASN A 54 -23.16 11.82 23.04
CA ASN A 54 -22.12 12.74 23.51
C ASN A 54 -21.20 12.07 24.53
N LEU A 55 -20.27 11.23 24.06
CA LEU A 55 -19.01 11.01 24.78
C LEU A 55 -17.83 11.37 23.88
N SER A 56 -17.32 12.57 24.11
CA SER A 56 -16.03 13.08 23.67
C SER A 56 -14.97 12.00 23.58
N THR A 57 -14.54 11.72 22.34
CA THR A 57 -13.39 10.89 22.01
C THR A 57 -12.12 11.45 22.65
N GLY A 58 -11.69 10.85 23.77
CA GLY A 58 -10.38 11.07 24.35
C GLY A 58 -9.26 10.63 23.40
N THR A 59 -8.35 11.55 23.15
CA THR A 59 -7.13 11.55 22.35
C THR A 59 -6.36 10.21 22.36
N ALA A 60 -6.30 9.51 21.23
CA ALA A 60 -5.45 8.32 21.06
C ALA A 60 -4.14 8.68 20.34
N SER A 61 -3.05 8.84 21.10
CA SER A 61 -1.72 9.17 20.60
C SER A 61 -1.07 8.06 19.76
N GLY A 62 -0.30 8.49 18.75
CA GLY A 62 0.97 7.89 18.30
C GLY A 62 0.93 6.67 17.38
N LEU A 63 1.45 6.85 16.16
CA LEU A 63 2.39 5.91 15.55
C LEU A 63 3.74 6.11 16.26
N THR A 64 4.12 5.21 17.15
CA THR A 64 5.52 5.08 17.59
C THR A 64 5.87 3.60 17.58
N SER A 65 7.12 3.28 17.26
CA SER A 65 7.70 1.94 17.36
C SER A 65 7.93 1.54 18.83
N GLY A 66 6.94 1.76 19.70
CA GLY A 66 7.01 1.57 21.13
C GLY A 66 6.08 0.46 21.61
N ARG A 67 6.58 -0.29 22.58
CA ARG A 67 5.82 -1.20 23.46
C ARG A 67 4.44 -0.61 23.76
N SER A 68 3.36 -1.35 23.45
CA SER A 68 1.99 -0.92 23.73
C SER A 68 1.89 -0.36 25.15
N THR A 69 1.52 0.91 25.29
CA THR A 69 1.30 1.53 26.59
C THR A 69 0.27 0.67 27.36
N PRO A 70 0.57 0.26 28.60
CA PRO A 70 -0.39 -0.48 29.41
C PRO A 70 -1.65 0.37 29.56
N VAL A 71 -2.81 -0.25 29.33
CA VAL A 71 -4.08 0.40 29.64
C VAL A 71 -4.12 0.62 31.15
N PRO A 72 -4.41 1.84 31.64
CA PRO A 72 -4.48 2.12 33.07
C PRO A 72 -5.46 1.18 33.78
N GLU A 73 -5.17 0.78 35.02
CA GLU A 73 -6.04 -0.12 35.78
C GLU A 73 -7.43 0.49 36.04
N ASN A 74 -7.54 1.83 36.01
CA ASN A 74 -8.80 2.56 36.18
C ASN A 74 -9.55 2.80 34.86
N ALA A 75 -9.08 2.24 33.73
CA ALA A 75 -9.79 2.39 32.47
C ALA A 75 -11.15 1.65 32.50
N PRO A 76 -12.18 2.21 31.83
CA PRO A 76 -13.48 1.55 31.70
C PRO A 76 -13.36 0.11 31.19
N PRO A 77 -14.27 -0.81 31.60
CA PRO A 77 -14.22 -2.22 31.17
C PRO A 77 -14.25 -2.36 29.64
N SER A 78 -14.92 -1.46 28.93
CA SER A 78 -14.93 -1.38 27.46
C SER A 78 -13.54 -1.06 26.87
N VAL A 79 -12.76 -0.18 27.49
CA VAL A 79 -11.40 0.15 27.01
C VAL A 79 -10.45 -1.03 27.25
N LYS A 80 -10.62 -1.75 28.36
CA LYS A 80 -9.87 -2.98 28.65
C LYS A 80 -10.21 -4.08 27.65
N SER A 81 -11.50 -4.33 27.38
CA SER A 81 -11.95 -5.33 26.40
C SER A 81 -11.49 -4.99 24.98
N LEU A 82 -11.62 -3.74 24.55
CA LEU A 82 -11.11 -3.28 23.25
C LEU A 82 -9.59 -3.45 23.15
N SER A 83 -8.83 -3.22 24.22
CA SER A 83 -7.39 -3.42 24.23
C SER A 83 -6.98 -4.89 24.16
N THR A 84 -7.73 -5.78 24.81
CA THR A 84 -7.49 -7.24 24.76
C THR A 84 -7.83 -7.77 23.37
N VAL A 85 -8.96 -7.34 22.79
CA VAL A 85 -9.33 -7.68 21.41
C VAL A 85 -8.27 -7.16 20.43
N ARG A 86 -7.83 -5.90 20.53
CA ARG A 86 -6.75 -5.36 19.67
C ARG A 86 -5.42 -6.11 19.83
N LYS A 87 -5.11 -6.63 21.02
CA LYS A 87 -3.91 -7.44 21.25
C LYS A 87 -4.07 -8.83 20.63
N GLN A 88 -5.26 -9.41 20.72
CA GLN A 88 -5.59 -10.70 20.13
C GLN A 88 -5.58 -10.63 18.60
N VAL A 89 -6.25 -9.66 18.00
CA VAL A 89 -6.24 -9.40 16.55
C VAL A 89 -4.81 -9.22 16.02
N ARG A 90 -3.97 -8.42 16.69
CA ARG A 90 -2.54 -8.28 16.30
C ARG A 90 -1.74 -9.57 16.48
N ALA A 91 -2.08 -10.39 17.47
CA ALA A 91 -1.43 -11.68 17.67
C ALA A 91 -1.88 -12.69 16.60
N GLU A 92 -3.14 -12.63 16.16
CA GLU A 92 -3.72 -13.43 15.08
C GLU A 92 -3.17 -13.00 13.72
N GLN A 93 -3.02 -11.70 13.45
CA GLN A 93 -2.31 -11.19 12.26
C GLN A 93 -0.86 -11.67 12.21
N ARG A 94 -0.16 -11.72 13.35
CA ARG A 94 1.20 -12.26 13.44
C ARG A 94 1.28 -13.78 13.23
N ARG A 95 0.16 -14.50 13.31
CA ARG A 95 0.08 -15.93 13.03
C ARG A 95 -0.17 -16.23 11.55
N ARG A 96 -0.60 -15.25 10.74
CA ARG A 96 -0.71 -15.42 9.29
C ARG A 96 0.67 -15.64 8.67
N ILE A 97 0.70 -16.56 7.72
CA ILE A 97 1.92 -17.08 7.12
C ILE A 97 2.35 -16.13 5.99
N PHE A 98 1.39 -15.65 5.19
CA PHE A 98 1.60 -14.69 4.12
C PHE A 98 1.46 -13.23 4.59
N PRO A 99 2.25 -12.28 4.05
CA PRO A 99 2.08 -10.86 4.37
C PRO A 99 0.80 -10.33 3.71
N THR A 100 -0.29 -10.32 4.45
CA THR A 100 -1.58 -9.77 4.00
C THR A 100 -1.56 -8.25 4.05
N ILE A 101 -2.16 -7.61 3.05
CA ILE A 101 -2.41 -6.16 3.09
C ILE A 101 -3.73 -5.95 3.82
N GLU A 102 -3.71 -5.06 4.82
CA GLU A 102 -4.91 -4.75 5.61
C GLU A 102 -5.79 -3.77 4.83
N PHE A 103 -6.70 -4.33 4.04
CA PHE A 103 -7.77 -3.55 3.41
C PHE A 103 -8.84 -3.21 4.44
N ALA A 104 -9.20 -1.93 4.51
CA ALA A 104 -10.27 -1.46 5.40
C ALA A 104 -11.14 -0.43 4.66
N SER A 105 -12.39 -0.28 5.11
CA SER A 105 -13.26 0.78 4.59
C SER A 105 -12.67 2.15 4.95
N ARG A 106 -12.20 2.89 3.94
CA ARG A 106 -11.52 4.18 4.10
C ARG A 106 -11.93 5.11 2.97
N VAL A 107 -12.10 6.39 3.31
CA VAL A 107 -12.30 7.46 2.31
C VAL A 107 -10.96 7.99 1.82
N SER A 108 -10.95 8.64 0.65
CA SER A 108 -9.75 9.30 0.14
C SER A 108 -9.41 10.52 1.00
N HIS A 109 -8.16 10.97 0.97
CA HIS A 109 -7.71 12.16 1.72
C HIS A 109 -8.37 13.46 1.24
N PHE A 110 -8.79 13.55 -0.03
CA PHE A 110 -9.51 14.72 -0.55
C PHE A 110 -11.04 14.59 -0.45
N ASP A 111 -11.54 13.47 0.10
CA ASP A 111 -12.97 13.29 0.32
C ASP A 111 -13.48 14.28 1.38
N PRO A 112 -14.66 14.92 1.19
CA PRO A 112 -15.27 15.81 2.18
C PRO A 112 -15.49 15.17 3.56
N GLU A 113 -15.64 13.85 3.60
CA GLU A 113 -15.82 13.07 4.85
C GLU A 113 -14.50 12.70 5.52
N SER A 114 -13.35 13.06 4.93
CA SER A 114 -12.03 12.77 5.51
C SER A 114 -11.75 13.63 6.75
N ASP A 115 -10.85 13.15 7.61
CA ASP A 115 -10.36 13.92 8.78
C ASP A 115 -9.46 15.11 8.38
N TYR A 116 -9.06 15.24 7.09
CA TYR A 116 -8.04 16.17 6.60
C TYR A 116 -8.64 17.46 6.00
N ARG A 117 -9.57 18.09 6.72
CA ARG A 117 -10.40 19.20 6.19
C ARG A 117 -9.75 20.59 6.24
N ASP A 118 -8.66 20.74 6.96
CA ASP A 118 -8.09 22.06 7.33
C ASP A 118 -7.54 22.87 6.13
N PHE A 119 -7.46 22.28 4.92
CA PHE A 119 -6.91 22.94 3.72
C PHE A 119 -7.83 22.96 2.49
N HIS A 120 -9.14 22.72 2.65
CA HIS A 120 -10.08 22.78 1.53
C HIS A 120 -10.10 24.14 0.81
N GLY A 121 -9.85 25.24 1.52
CA GLY A 121 -9.76 26.58 0.91
C GLY A 121 -8.64 26.70 -0.12
N PHE A 122 -7.44 26.18 0.19
CA PHE A 122 -6.32 26.18 -0.75
C PHE A 122 -6.56 25.23 -1.92
N PHE A 123 -7.22 24.09 -1.68
CA PHE A 123 -7.62 23.18 -2.75
C PHE A 123 -8.61 23.84 -3.72
N ASN A 124 -9.61 24.58 -3.20
CA ASN A 124 -10.54 25.33 -4.05
C ASN A 124 -9.83 26.47 -4.80
N LEU A 125 -8.91 27.18 -4.13
CA LEU A 125 -8.11 28.23 -4.76
C LEU A 125 -7.25 27.70 -5.90
N PHE A 126 -6.66 26.51 -5.74
CA PHE A 126 -5.93 25.81 -6.79
C PHE A 126 -6.80 25.59 -8.04
N TRP A 127 -8.03 25.10 -7.87
CA TRP A 127 -8.96 24.92 -8.99
C TRP A 127 -9.40 26.23 -9.63
N ILE A 128 -9.67 27.26 -8.83
CA ILE A 128 -10.00 28.59 -9.34
C ILE A 128 -8.82 29.16 -10.15
N GLY A 129 -7.60 29.01 -9.66
CA GLY A 129 -6.39 29.42 -10.38
C GLY A 129 -6.21 28.71 -11.71
N LEU A 130 -6.41 27.38 -11.73
CA LEU A 130 -6.37 26.59 -12.97
C LEU A 130 -7.47 26.98 -13.94
N ALA A 131 -8.68 27.28 -13.45
CA ALA A 131 -9.78 27.74 -14.29
C ALA A 131 -9.47 29.11 -14.92
N ILE A 132 -8.95 30.06 -14.15
CA ILE A 132 -8.51 31.38 -14.66
C ILE A 132 -7.43 31.21 -15.71
N MET A 133 -6.42 30.36 -15.43
CA MET A 133 -5.35 30.05 -16.37
C MET A 133 -5.91 29.47 -17.67
N GLY A 134 -6.78 28.46 -17.59
CA GLY A 134 -7.41 27.83 -18.75
C GLY A 134 -8.25 28.82 -19.58
N ILE A 135 -9.07 29.65 -18.93
CA ILE A 135 -9.87 30.69 -19.60
C ILE A 135 -8.96 31.71 -20.29
N THR A 136 -7.90 32.16 -19.62
CA THR A 136 -6.94 33.12 -20.17
C THR A 136 -6.24 32.57 -21.40
N SER A 137 -5.81 31.31 -21.34
CA SER A 137 -5.26 30.55 -22.48
C SER A 137 -6.24 30.49 -23.64
N MET A 138 -7.50 30.13 -23.39
CA MET A 138 -8.53 30.07 -24.43
C MET A 138 -8.77 31.44 -25.09
N LEU A 139 -8.83 32.52 -24.31
CA LEU A 139 -8.99 33.88 -24.83
C LEU A 139 -7.81 34.31 -25.71
N ARG A 140 -6.57 33.98 -25.30
CA ARG A 140 -5.38 34.22 -26.11
C ARG A 140 -5.44 33.41 -27.41
N ASN A 141 -5.83 32.15 -27.33
CA ASN A 141 -5.96 31.28 -28.51
C ASN A 141 -7.03 31.79 -29.50
N ILE A 142 -8.17 32.30 -29.02
CA ILE A 142 -9.19 32.95 -29.89
C ILE A 142 -8.57 34.12 -30.64
N LYS A 143 -7.80 34.96 -29.94
CA LYS A 143 -7.16 36.14 -30.56
C LYS A 143 -6.15 35.75 -31.63
N ASP A 144 -5.32 34.74 -31.36
CA ASP A 144 -4.20 34.39 -32.23
C ASP A 144 -4.59 33.48 -33.40
N THR A 145 -5.56 32.57 -33.19
CA THR A 145 -5.92 31.51 -34.15
C THR A 145 -7.38 31.57 -34.63
N GLY A 146 -8.22 32.40 -34.02
CA GLY A 146 -9.66 32.44 -34.26
C GLY A 146 -10.47 31.35 -33.53
N PHE A 147 -9.80 30.36 -32.93
CA PHE A 147 -10.45 29.27 -32.19
C PHE A 147 -9.97 29.23 -30.73
N PRO A 148 -10.85 28.84 -29.77
CA PRO A 148 -10.48 28.78 -28.36
C PRO A 148 -9.48 27.67 -28.01
N LEU A 149 -9.37 26.65 -28.85
CA LEU A 149 -8.53 25.49 -28.59
C LEU A 149 -7.63 25.24 -29.80
N ARG A 150 -6.35 25.03 -29.53
CA ARG A 150 -5.46 24.38 -30.48
C ARG A 150 -5.75 22.87 -30.39
N VAL A 151 -5.92 22.24 -31.55
CA VAL A 151 -6.37 20.83 -31.64
C VAL A 151 -5.20 19.90 -31.97
N GLN A 152 -3.96 20.37 -31.79
CA GLN A 152 -2.76 19.69 -32.27
C GLN A 152 -2.53 18.39 -31.48
N ILE A 153 -2.52 18.44 -30.15
CA ILE A 153 -2.35 17.23 -29.34
C ILE A 153 -3.60 16.34 -29.32
N TRP A 154 -4.79 16.91 -29.50
CA TRP A 154 -6.02 16.13 -29.60
C TRP A 154 -6.01 15.14 -30.76
N SER A 155 -5.40 15.53 -31.89
CA SER A 155 -5.23 14.63 -33.04
C SER A 155 -4.40 13.39 -32.69
N LEU A 156 -3.42 13.50 -31.77
CA LEU A 156 -2.55 12.39 -31.37
C LEU A 156 -3.28 11.30 -30.57
N PHE A 157 -4.42 11.62 -29.94
CA PHE A 157 -5.21 10.65 -29.18
C PHE A 157 -6.13 9.78 -30.08
N THR A 158 -6.48 10.25 -31.27
CA THR A 158 -7.43 9.55 -32.15
C THR A 158 -6.74 8.69 -33.21
N VAL A 159 -5.41 8.81 -33.38
CA VAL A 159 -4.63 8.02 -34.33
C VAL A 159 -4.64 6.54 -33.94
N LYS A 160 -5.05 5.68 -34.89
CA LYS A 160 -5.05 4.19 -34.77
C LYS A 160 -5.79 3.66 -33.53
N LEU A 161 -6.79 4.37 -33.02
CA LEU A 161 -7.52 4.01 -31.80
C LEU A 161 -8.08 2.58 -31.80
N TRP A 162 -8.60 2.11 -32.93
CA TRP A 162 -9.11 0.74 -33.07
C TRP A 162 -8.03 -0.34 -32.88
N HIS A 163 -6.81 -0.11 -33.36
CA HIS A 163 -5.71 -1.04 -33.17
C HIS A 163 -5.33 -1.13 -31.69
N LEU A 164 -5.31 0.03 -31.01
CA LEU A 164 -5.08 0.10 -29.57
C LEU A 164 -6.15 -0.65 -28.79
N ALA A 165 -7.44 -0.44 -29.10
CA ALA A 165 -8.54 -1.10 -28.41
C ALA A 165 -8.53 -2.62 -28.56
N ILE A 166 -8.25 -3.13 -29.76
CA ILE A 166 -8.15 -4.58 -30.02
C ILE A 166 -6.94 -5.16 -29.28
N ALA A 167 -5.78 -4.52 -29.37
CA ALA A 167 -4.58 -4.97 -28.67
C ALA A 167 -4.75 -4.95 -27.16
N ASP A 168 -5.41 -3.92 -26.61
CA ASP A 168 -5.71 -3.81 -25.17
C ASP A 168 -6.64 -4.94 -24.72
N PHE A 169 -7.71 -5.20 -25.48
CA PHE A 169 -8.61 -6.32 -25.22
C PHE A 169 -7.87 -7.66 -25.24
N LEU A 170 -7.00 -7.91 -26.23
CA LEU A 170 -6.23 -9.16 -26.32
C LEU A 170 -5.20 -9.27 -25.19
N MET A 171 -4.55 -8.17 -24.81
CA MET A 171 -3.63 -8.11 -23.68
C MET A 171 -4.36 -8.49 -22.38
N VAL A 172 -5.53 -7.89 -22.12
CA VAL A 172 -6.39 -8.22 -20.97
C VAL A 172 -6.87 -9.67 -21.04
N ALA A 173 -7.35 -10.14 -22.19
CA ALA A 173 -7.86 -11.50 -22.36
C ALA A 173 -6.76 -12.56 -22.11
N THR A 174 -5.52 -12.29 -22.52
CA THR A 174 -4.41 -13.22 -22.32
C THR A 174 -3.97 -13.32 -20.85
N THR A 175 -4.26 -12.35 -19.97
CA THR A 175 -3.99 -12.54 -18.53
C THR A 175 -4.88 -13.62 -17.91
N ALA A 176 -6.06 -13.84 -18.48
CA ALA A 176 -7.05 -14.82 -18.03
C ALA A 176 -6.51 -16.26 -17.98
N ILE A 177 -5.46 -16.57 -18.74
CA ILE A 177 -4.76 -17.87 -18.76
C ILE A 177 -4.20 -18.25 -17.38
N SER A 178 -3.95 -17.27 -16.51
CA SER A 178 -3.53 -17.53 -15.12
C SER A 178 -4.55 -18.37 -14.33
N LEU A 179 -5.86 -18.15 -14.50
CA LEU A 179 -6.88 -18.91 -13.78
C LEU A 179 -6.90 -20.43 -14.11
N PRO A 180 -7.01 -20.86 -15.39
CA PRO A 180 -6.97 -22.28 -15.72
C PRO A 180 -5.63 -22.93 -15.36
N LEU A 181 -4.51 -22.19 -15.47
CA LEU A 181 -3.21 -22.67 -15.01
C LEU A 181 -3.22 -22.99 -13.51
N HIS A 182 -3.83 -22.13 -12.69
CA HIS A 182 -3.98 -22.38 -11.26
C HIS A 182 -4.91 -23.55 -10.95
N ARG A 183 -6.03 -23.68 -11.67
CA ARG A 183 -6.92 -24.84 -11.52
C ARG A 183 -6.19 -26.15 -11.85
N ALA A 184 -5.36 -26.16 -12.89
CA ALA A 184 -4.53 -27.30 -13.25
C ALA A 184 -3.47 -27.61 -12.17
N ALA A 185 -2.78 -26.58 -11.67
CA ALA A 185 -1.78 -26.73 -10.61
C ALA A 185 -2.40 -27.26 -9.30
N ARG A 186 -3.64 -26.85 -8.98
CA ARG A 186 -4.40 -27.39 -7.84
C ARG A 186 -4.74 -28.86 -8.05
N ALA A 187 -5.28 -29.23 -9.22
CA ALA A 187 -5.69 -30.60 -9.55
C ALA A 187 -4.51 -31.60 -9.62
N ALA A 188 -3.27 -31.12 -9.80
CA ALA A 188 -2.09 -31.97 -9.82
C ALA A 188 -1.84 -32.70 -8.49
N LYS A 189 -1.47 -33.99 -8.57
CA LYS A 189 -1.13 -34.83 -7.41
C LYS A 189 -0.04 -34.20 -6.52
N PRO A 190 -0.13 -34.33 -5.19
CA PRO A 190 0.93 -33.86 -4.28
C PRO A 190 2.31 -34.40 -4.69
N GLY A 191 3.31 -33.53 -4.82
CA GLY A 191 4.67 -33.88 -5.22
C GLY A 191 4.91 -34.07 -6.74
N GLY A 192 3.87 -33.98 -7.58
CA GLY A 192 4.03 -34.01 -9.03
C GLY A 192 4.80 -32.80 -9.58
N ILE A 193 5.33 -32.90 -10.80
CA ILE A 193 6.04 -31.79 -11.46
C ILE A 193 5.09 -30.60 -11.69
N ALA A 194 3.80 -30.87 -11.92
CA ALA A 194 2.76 -29.86 -12.12
C ALA A 194 2.30 -29.14 -10.83
N THR A 195 2.87 -29.41 -9.66
CA THR A 195 2.57 -28.63 -8.44
C THR A 195 3.15 -27.21 -8.54
N TRP A 196 2.57 -26.28 -7.79
CA TRP A 196 3.01 -24.89 -7.77
C TRP A 196 4.46 -24.76 -7.28
N SER A 197 4.82 -25.54 -6.26
CA SER A 197 6.15 -25.57 -5.66
C SER A 197 7.28 -25.99 -6.62
N ARG A 198 7.01 -26.85 -7.61
CA ARG A 198 8.03 -27.40 -8.53
C ARG A 198 7.96 -26.76 -9.91
N GLY A 199 6.88 -26.98 -10.65
CA GLY A 199 6.74 -26.53 -12.04
C GLY A 199 5.88 -25.28 -12.21
N GLY A 200 4.83 -25.10 -11.41
CA GLY A 200 3.86 -24.01 -11.61
C GLY A 200 4.47 -22.62 -11.52
N LYS A 201 5.38 -22.38 -10.55
CA LYS A 201 6.12 -21.11 -10.45
C LYS A 201 6.97 -20.82 -11.70
N ALA A 202 7.76 -21.80 -12.15
CA ALA A 202 8.64 -21.64 -13.30
C ALA A 202 7.82 -21.38 -14.58
N LEU A 203 6.77 -22.17 -14.80
CA LEU A 203 5.87 -22.01 -15.94
C LEU A 203 5.20 -20.63 -15.95
N GLN A 204 4.69 -20.18 -14.80
CA GLN A 204 4.09 -18.84 -14.67
C GLN A 204 5.11 -17.72 -14.89
N SER A 205 6.35 -17.86 -14.39
CA SER A 205 7.40 -16.85 -14.61
C SER A 205 7.82 -16.78 -16.07
N ILE A 206 7.99 -17.91 -16.76
CA ILE A 206 8.30 -17.96 -18.19
C ILE A 206 7.16 -17.31 -18.99
N TYR A 207 5.91 -17.66 -18.66
CA TYR A 207 4.75 -17.04 -19.28
C TYR A 207 4.71 -15.53 -19.07
N GLN A 208 4.96 -15.05 -17.85
CA GLN A 208 5.00 -13.61 -17.54
C GLN A 208 6.06 -12.85 -18.32
N VAL A 209 7.27 -13.41 -18.44
CA VAL A 209 8.36 -12.79 -19.21
C VAL A 209 8.01 -12.76 -20.69
N ALA A 210 7.56 -13.87 -21.26
CA ALA A 210 7.15 -13.94 -22.67
C ALA A 210 5.98 -12.99 -22.97
N TRP A 211 4.98 -12.95 -22.09
CA TRP A 211 3.83 -12.06 -22.17
C TRP A 211 4.26 -10.59 -22.13
N LEU A 212 5.12 -10.23 -21.18
CA LEU A 212 5.62 -8.86 -21.06
C LEU A 212 6.43 -8.44 -22.29
N SER A 213 7.35 -9.29 -22.75
CA SER A 213 8.18 -9.00 -23.92
C SER A 213 7.33 -8.83 -25.19
N LEU A 214 6.31 -9.68 -25.38
CA LEU A 214 5.38 -9.58 -26.50
C LEU A 214 4.65 -8.23 -26.49
N TRP A 215 4.01 -7.88 -25.38
CA TRP A 215 3.19 -6.67 -25.31
C TRP A 215 4.00 -5.38 -25.28
N ILE A 216 5.23 -5.40 -24.76
CA ILE A 216 6.15 -4.26 -24.91
C ILE A 216 6.54 -4.06 -26.38
N ALA A 217 6.69 -5.13 -27.18
CA ALA A 217 7.11 -5.03 -28.58
C ALA A 217 5.99 -4.53 -29.52
N VAL A 218 4.72 -4.81 -29.20
CA VAL A 218 3.56 -4.49 -30.06
C VAL A 218 3.51 -3.00 -30.47
N PRO A 219 3.63 -2.02 -29.55
CA PRO A 219 3.56 -0.61 -29.94
C PRO A 219 4.73 -0.12 -30.81
N PHE A 220 5.88 -0.80 -30.77
CA PHE A 220 7.00 -0.52 -31.67
C PHE A 220 6.75 -1.08 -33.06
N TYR A 221 6.22 -2.31 -33.14
CA TYR A 221 5.91 -2.95 -34.42
C TYR A 221 4.87 -2.17 -35.23
N PHE A 222 3.85 -1.63 -34.57
CA PHE A 222 2.78 -0.87 -35.25
C PHE A 222 3.02 0.65 -35.30
N GLU A 223 4.20 1.11 -34.85
CA GLU A 223 4.59 2.52 -34.82
C GLU A 223 3.48 3.42 -34.25
N TRP A 224 3.04 3.12 -33.03
CA TRP A 224 2.01 3.91 -32.37
C TRP A 224 2.54 5.29 -31.94
N THR A 225 1.60 6.21 -31.72
CA THR A 225 1.87 7.52 -31.12
C THR A 225 2.33 7.35 -29.69
N TRP A 226 3.13 8.28 -29.19
CA TRP A 226 3.67 8.22 -27.83
C TRP A 226 2.54 8.18 -26.77
N THR A 227 1.41 8.85 -27.01
CA THR A 227 0.23 8.86 -26.13
C THR A 227 -0.38 7.47 -25.99
N ALA A 228 -0.62 6.77 -27.11
CA ALA A 228 -1.12 5.41 -27.13
C ALA A 228 -0.12 4.42 -26.49
N GLN A 229 1.18 4.63 -26.73
CA GLN A 229 2.25 3.84 -26.12
C GLN A 229 2.26 3.95 -24.60
N VAL A 230 2.18 5.17 -24.05
CA VAL A 230 2.12 5.40 -22.60
C VAL A 230 0.94 4.66 -21.99
N PHE A 231 -0.26 4.86 -22.54
CA PHE A 231 -1.47 4.21 -22.03
C PHE A 231 -1.32 2.69 -22.03
N PHE A 232 -0.94 2.12 -23.18
CA PHE A 232 -0.83 0.67 -23.35
C PHE A 232 0.21 0.05 -22.43
N LEU A 233 1.37 0.69 -22.27
CA LEU A 233 2.45 0.19 -21.43
C LEU A 233 2.16 0.31 -19.94
N LEU A 234 1.56 1.41 -19.51
CA LEU A 234 1.11 1.54 -18.12
C LEU A 234 0.09 0.43 -17.79
N HIS A 235 -0.86 0.18 -18.70
CA HIS A 235 -1.83 -0.90 -18.53
C HIS A 235 -1.15 -2.28 -18.54
N THR A 236 -0.18 -2.51 -19.45
CA THR A 236 0.63 -3.74 -19.50
C THR A 236 1.34 -4.00 -18.16
N MET A 237 1.96 -2.97 -17.57
CA MET A 237 2.67 -3.10 -16.29
C MET A 237 1.72 -3.36 -15.13
N VAL A 238 0.57 -2.68 -15.08
CA VAL A 238 -0.48 -2.93 -14.08
C VAL A 238 -0.99 -4.36 -14.15
N LEU A 239 -1.28 -4.85 -15.35
CA LEU A 239 -1.77 -6.21 -15.57
C LEU A 239 -0.70 -7.27 -15.26
N LEU A 240 0.58 -7.00 -15.56
CA LEU A 240 1.68 -7.87 -15.15
C LEU A 240 1.73 -8.01 -13.63
N MET A 241 1.68 -6.89 -12.89
CA MET A 241 1.69 -6.89 -11.43
C MET A 241 0.47 -7.62 -10.87
N LYS A 242 -0.71 -7.38 -11.43
CA LYS A 242 -1.94 -8.09 -11.03
C LYS A 242 -1.85 -9.58 -11.29
N MET A 243 -1.42 -9.99 -12.49
CA MET A 243 -1.23 -11.39 -12.86
C MET A 243 -0.20 -12.08 -11.97
N HIS A 244 0.91 -11.40 -11.65
CA HIS A 244 1.91 -11.91 -10.71
C HIS A 244 1.35 -12.08 -9.31
N SER A 245 0.64 -11.08 -8.81
CA SER A 245 0.05 -11.12 -7.49
C SER A 245 -1.02 -12.21 -7.36
N TYR A 246 -1.92 -12.33 -8.33
CA TYR A 246 -2.96 -13.35 -8.35
C TYR A 246 -2.35 -14.75 -8.34
N ALA A 247 -1.34 -14.95 -9.20
CA ALA A 247 -0.74 -16.25 -9.34
C ALA A 247 0.08 -16.66 -8.13
N PHE A 248 0.88 -15.74 -7.59
CA PHE A 248 1.69 -16.00 -6.41
C PHE A 248 0.86 -16.34 -5.18
N TYR A 249 -0.22 -15.59 -4.93
CA TYR A 249 -1.08 -15.79 -3.77
C TYR A 249 -1.92 -17.08 -3.88
N ASN A 250 -2.62 -17.32 -5.00
CA ASN A 250 -3.39 -18.56 -5.17
C ASN A 250 -2.49 -19.79 -5.23
N GLY A 251 -1.28 -19.67 -5.77
CA GLY A 251 -0.29 -20.72 -5.73
C GLY A 251 0.18 -21.03 -4.29
N HIS A 252 0.33 -20.02 -3.44
CA HIS A 252 0.59 -20.22 -2.02
C HIS A 252 -0.58 -20.95 -1.33
N LEU A 253 -1.81 -20.49 -1.53
CA LEU A 253 -3.01 -21.13 -0.98
C LEU A 253 -3.16 -22.58 -1.44
N SER A 254 -2.88 -22.89 -2.71
CA SER A 254 -2.92 -24.26 -3.21
C SER A 254 -1.93 -25.19 -2.51
N GLU A 255 -0.72 -24.73 -2.18
CA GLU A 255 0.26 -25.55 -1.46
C GLU A 255 -0.13 -25.68 0.02
N THR A 256 -0.68 -24.62 0.62
CA THR A 256 -1.23 -24.63 1.98
C THR A 256 -2.40 -25.63 2.10
N GLU A 257 -3.30 -25.68 1.12
CA GLU A 257 -4.42 -26.65 1.06
C GLU A 257 -3.90 -28.09 0.96
N LYS A 258 -2.97 -28.37 0.03
CA LYS A 258 -2.38 -29.71 -0.12
C LYS A 258 -1.64 -30.14 1.14
N ARG A 259 -1.03 -29.19 1.84
CA ARG A 259 -0.36 -29.43 3.11
C ARG A 259 -1.35 -29.76 4.23
N LEU A 260 -2.46 -29.04 4.30
CA LEU A 260 -3.52 -29.33 5.27
C LEU A 260 -4.06 -30.76 5.04
N HIS A 261 -4.37 -31.12 3.80
CA HIS A 261 -4.81 -32.48 3.46
C HIS A 261 -3.76 -33.56 3.71
N ALA A 262 -2.47 -33.24 3.60
CA ALA A 262 -1.41 -34.18 3.95
C ALA A 262 -1.36 -34.48 5.46
N LEU A 263 -1.88 -33.59 6.32
CA LEU A 263 -2.01 -33.82 7.76
C LEU A 263 -3.22 -34.71 8.12
N ASP A 264 -4.14 -34.95 7.18
CA ASP A 264 -5.31 -35.83 7.38
C ASP A 264 -4.93 -37.31 7.19
N ASN A 265 -3.90 -37.60 6.38
CA ASN A 265 -3.47 -38.96 6.06
C ASN A 265 -2.35 -39.41 7.01
N PRO A 266 -2.58 -40.41 7.90
CA PRO A 266 -1.56 -40.91 8.83
C PRO A 266 -0.43 -41.70 8.15
N SER A 267 -0.60 -42.09 6.89
CA SER A 267 0.34 -42.93 6.12
C SER A 267 1.33 -42.14 5.26
N SER A 268 1.05 -40.86 4.97
CA SER A 268 1.99 -39.99 4.25
C SER A 268 2.97 -39.37 5.24
N VAL A 269 4.27 -39.40 4.95
CA VAL A 269 5.29 -38.66 5.75
C VAL A 269 4.86 -37.19 5.79
N PRO A 270 4.31 -36.69 6.92
CA PRO A 270 3.74 -35.35 6.92
C PRO A 270 4.88 -34.35 6.83
N ASP A 271 4.79 -33.37 5.94
CA ASP A 271 5.72 -32.25 5.96
C ASP A 271 5.45 -31.40 7.22
N ARG A 272 6.09 -31.80 8.33
CA ARG A 272 6.01 -31.15 9.66
C ARG A 272 6.89 -29.91 9.78
N ARG A 273 7.44 -29.38 8.67
CA ARG A 273 8.20 -28.13 8.73
C ARG A 273 7.34 -27.01 9.33
N PRO A 274 7.86 -26.03 10.07
CA PRO A 274 7.07 -24.85 10.40
C PRO A 274 6.57 -24.20 9.09
N ALA A 275 5.36 -23.67 9.07
CA ALA A 275 4.90 -22.86 7.94
C ALA A 275 5.93 -21.76 7.66
N TYR A 276 6.31 -21.59 6.39
CA TYR A 276 7.30 -20.57 6.01
C TYR A 276 6.69 -19.19 6.29
N GLN A 277 6.99 -18.63 7.46
CA GLN A 277 6.54 -17.32 7.84
C GLN A 277 7.31 -16.30 7.00
N TYR A 278 6.61 -15.66 6.06
CA TYR A 278 7.20 -14.56 5.33
C TYR A 278 7.55 -13.44 6.33
N PRO A 279 8.71 -12.78 6.20
CA PRO A 279 9.07 -11.70 7.10
C PRO A 279 7.99 -10.62 7.09
N SER A 280 7.29 -10.44 8.21
CA SER A 280 6.34 -9.34 8.40
C SER A 280 7.11 -8.02 8.26
N ALA A 281 6.61 -7.14 7.41
CA ALA A 281 7.35 -5.94 7.02
C ALA A 281 7.23 -4.76 7.99
N ASP A 282 6.80 -4.98 9.24
CA ASP A 282 6.57 -3.91 10.22
C ASP A 282 7.73 -3.70 11.22
N PHE A 283 8.09 -2.41 11.33
CA PHE A 283 8.93 -1.66 12.26
C PHE A 283 10.47 -1.61 12.08
N PRO A 284 11.06 -0.39 12.12
CA PRO A 284 12.50 -0.17 12.12
C PRO A 284 13.07 -0.63 13.46
N VAL A 285 13.73 -1.78 13.47
CA VAL A 285 14.66 -2.12 14.55
C VAL A 285 15.89 -1.24 14.36
N SER A 286 16.04 -0.23 15.22
CA SER A 286 17.26 0.54 15.40
C SER A 286 18.43 -0.41 15.67
N SER A 287 19.55 -0.10 15.02
CA SER A 287 20.86 -0.73 15.15
C SER A 287 21.30 -0.94 16.60
N THR A 288 21.54 -2.20 17.01
CA THR A 288 22.70 -2.59 17.86
C THR A 288 23.01 -4.09 17.68
N SER A 289 24.33 -4.38 17.61
CA SER A 289 25.06 -5.63 17.84
C SER A 289 24.91 -6.82 16.89
N THR A 290 25.92 -6.94 16.04
CA THR A 290 26.56 -8.16 15.52
C THR A 290 26.95 -9.12 16.65
N SER A 291 26.49 -10.38 16.62
CA SER A 291 27.25 -11.61 16.93
C SER A 291 26.36 -12.87 16.94
N GLY A 292 26.75 -13.88 16.16
CA GLY A 292 26.58 -15.35 16.38
C GLY A 292 25.19 -16.00 16.57
N ALA A 293 24.83 -16.86 15.59
CA ALA A 293 23.94 -18.05 15.55
C ALA A 293 23.49 -18.78 16.87
N PRO A 294 22.61 -19.81 16.82
CA PRO A 294 21.38 -20.04 16.01
C PRO A 294 20.15 -20.47 16.89
N ALA A 295 18.99 -20.61 16.23
CA ALA A 295 17.82 -21.44 16.58
C ALA A 295 17.42 -21.69 18.06
N ASN A 296 16.31 -21.07 18.53
CA ASN A 296 15.28 -21.76 19.32
C ASN A 296 14.06 -20.84 19.59
N SER A 297 12.94 -21.05 18.88
CA SER A 297 11.66 -20.40 19.20
C SER A 297 10.75 -21.37 19.95
N ASN A 298 10.25 -20.91 21.11
CA ASN A 298 8.99 -21.35 21.77
C ASN A 298 8.99 -22.33 22.96
N GLY A 299 9.98 -22.29 23.85
CA GLY A 299 9.81 -22.86 25.21
C GLY A 299 8.89 -22.06 26.17
N LYS A 300 8.35 -20.89 25.78
CA LYS A 300 7.85 -19.88 26.76
C LYS A 300 6.38 -19.48 26.70
N LYS A 301 5.60 -19.79 25.65
CA LYS A 301 4.19 -19.38 25.59
C LYS A 301 3.23 -20.33 26.34
N ARG A 302 3.48 -21.65 26.38
CA ARG A 302 2.62 -22.63 27.09
C ARG A 302 2.74 -22.63 28.63
N ARG A 303 3.79 -22.06 29.21
CA ARG A 303 3.98 -22.05 30.68
C ARG A 303 3.14 -20.98 31.40
N ARG A 304 2.66 -19.94 30.68
CA ARG A 304 1.91 -18.81 31.27
C ARG A 304 0.39 -19.00 31.33
N GLN A 305 -0.22 -19.69 30.36
CA GLN A 305 -1.68 -19.93 30.39
C GLN A 305 -2.08 -21.01 31.42
N ARG A 306 -1.22 -22.01 31.66
CA ARG A 306 -1.48 -23.09 32.64
C ARG A 306 -1.40 -22.61 34.10
N SER A 307 -0.66 -21.53 34.40
CA SER A 307 -0.62 -20.94 35.76
C SER A 307 -1.80 -20.00 36.04
N GLN A 308 -2.44 -19.43 35.01
CA GLN A 308 -3.62 -18.57 35.16
C GLN A 308 -4.91 -19.37 35.37
N ARG A 309 -5.11 -20.50 34.66
CA ARG A 309 -6.26 -21.40 34.89
C ARG A 309 -6.22 -22.04 36.29
N ARG A 310 -5.04 -22.41 36.80
CA ARG A 310 -4.90 -23.02 38.14
C ARG A 310 -5.25 -22.06 39.29
N ARG A 311 -5.18 -20.73 39.07
CA ARG A 311 -5.49 -19.66 40.04
C ARG A 311 -6.97 -19.24 40.04
N GLN A 312 -7.69 -19.49 38.94
CA GLN A 312 -9.14 -19.28 38.87
C GLN A 312 -9.93 -20.46 39.46
N GLN A 313 -9.38 -21.68 39.38
CA GLN A 313 -10.03 -22.86 39.96
C GLN A 313 -9.87 -22.94 41.49
N THR A 314 -8.77 -22.44 42.06
CA THR A 314 -8.59 -22.36 43.53
C THR A 314 -9.45 -21.28 44.20
N LYS A 315 -9.94 -20.28 43.45
CA LYS A 315 -10.81 -19.22 43.99
C LYS A 315 -12.30 -19.57 43.96
N ARG A 316 -12.72 -20.59 43.20
CA ARG A 316 -14.13 -21.02 43.12
C ARG A 316 -14.48 -22.16 44.08
N LEU A 317 -13.51 -22.74 44.77
CA LEU A 317 -13.69 -23.85 45.72
C LEU A 317 -13.55 -23.43 47.19
N ALA A 318 -13.47 -22.13 47.49
CA ALA A 318 -13.26 -21.60 48.84
C ALA A 318 -14.38 -20.63 49.28
N SER A 319 -15.60 -20.80 48.76
CA SER A 319 -16.76 -20.00 49.15
C SER A 319 -18.01 -20.83 49.45
N ASP A 320 -17.85 -22.05 49.97
CA ASP A 320 -18.99 -22.76 50.52
C ASP A 320 -18.60 -23.66 51.69
N SER A 321 -19.45 -23.61 52.72
CA SER A 321 -19.59 -24.49 53.87
C SER A 321 -18.54 -24.45 55.00
N ASN A 322 -19.04 -23.91 56.11
CA ASN A 322 -18.54 -23.94 57.47
C ASN A 322 -19.37 -25.01 58.22
N LYS A 323 -18.77 -26.04 58.85
CA LYS A 323 -19.15 -26.64 60.16
C LYS A 323 -18.51 -28.02 60.48
N SER A 324 -17.99 -28.09 61.71
CA SER A 324 -17.91 -29.19 62.69
C SER A 324 -17.08 -30.47 62.42
N ASN A 325 -16.01 -30.61 63.22
CA ASN A 325 -15.69 -31.68 64.18
C ASN A 325 -15.89 -33.15 63.76
N ASP A 326 -14.83 -33.97 63.72
CA ASP A 326 -14.26 -34.72 64.86
C ASP A 326 -13.09 -35.64 64.41
N GLU A 327 -12.42 -36.21 65.41
CA GLU A 327 -11.08 -36.81 65.54
C GLU A 327 -10.76 -38.11 64.77
N GLU A 328 -9.44 -38.36 64.65
CA GLU A 328 -8.69 -39.65 64.60
C GLU A 328 -9.09 -40.71 63.54
N GLU A 329 -8.21 -41.44 62.84
CA GLU A 329 -6.92 -42.05 63.19
C GLU A 329 -6.26 -42.56 61.87
N THR A 330 -4.95 -42.75 61.87
CA THR A 330 -4.13 -43.19 60.70
C THR A 330 -4.40 -44.61 60.20
N PRO A 331 -4.03 -44.94 58.95
CA PRO A 331 -3.10 -46.07 58.79
C PRO A 331 -2.00 -45.88 57.72
N ASN A 332 -0.80 -46.36 58.05
CA ASN A 332 0.28 -46.62 57.10
C ASN A 332 0.15 -48.05 56.56
N ALA A 333 0.03 -48.22 55.24
CA ALA A 333 0.43 -49.45 54.55
C ALA A 333 0.82 -49.12 53.09
N VAL A 334 1.96 -49.67 52.71
CA VAL A 334 2.73 -49.43 51.48
C VAL A 334 2.02 -50.02 50.24
N GLN A 335 1.91 -49.25 49.16
CA GLN A 335 1.93 -49.82 47.81
C GLN A 335 2.52 -48.85 46.79
N GLN A 336 3.37 -49.42 45.93
CA GLN A 336 4.34 -48.79 45.05
C GLN A 336 3.74 -47.76 44.06
N ILE A 337 4.42 -46.63 43.96
CA ILE A 337 4.26 -45.66 42.88
C ILE A 337 4.80 -46.29 41.58
N GLN A 338 3.90 -46.69 40.68
CA GLN A 338 4.23 -46.94 39.29
C GLN A 338 3.73 -45.76 38.45
N SER A 339 4.69 -45.02 37.91
CA SER A 339 4.50 -43.89 37.00
C SER A 339 3.81 -44.34 35.70
N PRO A 340 2.77 -43.65 35.19
CA PRO A 340 2.38 -43.79 33.79
C PRO A 340 3.31 -42.98 32.87
N PRO A 341 3.50 -43.40 31.60
CA PRO A 341 4.54 -42.87 30.73
C PRO A 341 4.17 -41.48 30.20
N ALA A 342 5.12 -40.55 30.26
CA ALA A 342 5.04 -39.23 29.68
C ALA A 342 5.76 -39.19 28.32
N SER A 343 5.07 -39.54 27.23
CA SER A 343 5.65 -39.37 25.87
C SER A 343 4.63 -39.39 24.71
N GLY A 344 3.36 -39.00 24.92
CA GLY A 344 2.34 -38.97 23.85
C GLY A 344 1.84 -37.58 23.41
N ASN A 345 1.68 -36.62 24.34
CA ASN A 345 0.76 -35.48 24.12
C ASN A 345 1.37 -34.22 23.48
N ASN A 346 2.67 -34.15 23.21
CA ASN A 346 3.25 -32.93 22.62
C ASN A 346 3.12 -32.88 21.09
N SER A 347 3.13 -34.04 20.42
CA SER A 347 3.09 -34.09 18.94
C SER A 347 1.68 -33.89 18.36
N SER A 348 0.64 -34.36 19.06
CA SER A 348 -0.76 -34.13 18.68
C SER A 348 -1.09 -32.63 18.77
N ASP A 349 -0.74 -31.99 19.89
CA ASP A 349 -1.00 -30.57 20.12
C ASP A 349 -0.30 -29.67 19.08
N GLU A 350 0.90 -30.04 18.63
CA GLU A 350 1.65 -29.31 17.59
C GLU A 350 1.02 -29.48 16.19
N VAL A 351 0.50 -30.67 15.89
CA VAL A 351 -0.20 -30.94 14.61
C VAL A 351 -1.53 -30.20 14.58
N ASP A 352 -2.25 -30.14 15.70
CA ASP A 352 -3.53 -29.43 15.78
C ASP A 352 -3.34 -27.90 15.69
N GLU A 353 -2.30 -27.33 16.33
CA GLU A 353 -1.95 -25.91 16.15
C GLU A 353 -1.58 -25.62 14.68
N LEU A 354 -0.83 -26.52 14.02
CA LEU A 354 -0.49 -26.38 12.60
C LEU A 354 -1.73 -26.46 11.69
N ARG A 355 -2.69 -27.35 11.99
CA ARG A 355 -3.96 -27.45 11.25
C ARG A 355 -4.76 -26.17 11.37
N GLU A 356 -4.88 -25.62 12.57
CA GLU A 356 -5.57 -24.33 12.79
C GLU A 356 -4.90 -23.19 12.03
N ASP A 357 -3.56 -23.13 12.05
CA ASP A 357 -2.81 -22.08 11.36
C ASP A 357 -2.96 -22.19 9.82
N LEU A 358 -2.93 -23.40 9.26
CA LEU A 358 -3.16 -23.63 7.83
C LEU A 358 -4.60 -23.33 7.41
N ALA A 359 -5.59 -23.79 8.18
CA ALA A 359 -7.01 -23.52 7.91
C ALA A 359 -7.34 -22.02 7.98
N ARG A 360 -6.70 -21.30 8.91
CA ARG A 360 -6.83 -19.84 9.03
C ARG A 360 -6.24 -19.10 7.83
N GLU A 361 -5.15 -19.60 7.26
CA GLU A 361 -4.54 -19.02 6.06
C GLU A 361 -5.42 -19.22 4.81
N LEU A 362 -6.12 -20.36 4.72
CA LEU A 362 -7.04 -20.66 3.61
C LEU A 362 -8.35 -19.87 3.68
N THR A 363 -8.65 -19.25 4.82
CA THR A 363 -9.89 -18.50 5.06
C THR A 363 -9.63 -17.00 4.98
N SER A 364 -10.53 -16.26 4.33
CA SER A 364 -10.41 -14.81 4.19
C SER A 364 -10.33 -14.12 5.57
N PRO A 365 -9.69 -12.93 5.67
CA PRO A 365 -9.68 -12.15 6.91
C PRO A 365 -11.05 -11.78 7.46
N MET A 366 -12.07 -11.74 6.59
CA MET A 366 -13.46 -11.44 6.93
C MET A 366 -14.30 -12.71 7.16
N GLY A 367 -13.75 -13.90 6.89
CA GLY A 367 -14.38 -15.19 7.20
C GLY A 367 -15.43 -15.68 6.20
N ASN A 368 -15.79 -14.91 5.17
CA ASN A 368 -16.89 -15.25 4.27
C ASN A 368 -16.51 -16.24 3.16
N VAL A 369 -15.24 -16.27 2.77
CA VAL A 369 -14.75 -17.05 1.63
C VAL A 369 -13.54 -17.86 2.03
N THR A 370 -13.57 -19.16 1.71
CA THR A 370 -12.47 -20.10 1.95
C THR A 370 -11.99 -20.68 0.63
N TYR A 371 -10.67 -20.75 0.44
CA TYR A 371 -10.08 -21.41 -0.71
C TYR A 371 -10.54 -22.88 -0.78
N PRO A 372 -10.95 -23.43 -1.94
CA PRO A 372 -10.78 -22.94 -3.32
C PRO A 372 -12.00 -22.19 -3.91
N SER A 373 -13.00 -21.82 -3.12
CA SER A 373 -14.25 -21.21 -3.63
C SER A 373 -14.03 -19.88 -4.37
N ASN A 374 -12.88 -19.24 -4.16
CA ASN A 374 -12.45 -18.02 -4.84
C ASN A 374 -11.99 -18.23 -6.30
N LEU A 375 -11.70 -19.47 -6.73
CA LEU A 375 -11.21 -19.76 -8.09
C LEU A 375 -12.34 -19.73 -9.13
N THR A 376 -13.06 -18.61 -9.22
CA THR A 376 -14.15 -18.38 -10.17
C THR A 376 -13.77 -17.28 -11.17
N TRP A 377 -14.40 -17.32 -12.35
CA TRP A 377 -14.23 -16.26 -13.35
C TRP A 377 -14.69 -14.90 -12.82
N ALA A 378 -15.80 -14.87 -12.05
CA ALA A 378 -16.33 -13.66 -11.45
C ALA A 378 -15.34 -12.99 -10.49
N ASN A 379 -14.72 -13.76 -9.59
CA ASN A 379 -13.71 -13.22 -8.66
C ASN A 379 -12.45 -12.73 -9.41
N TYR A 380 -12.04 -13.44 -10.47
CA TYR A 380 -10.90 -13.04 -11.29
C TYR A 380 -11.15 -11.71 -12.03
N THR A 381 -12.30 -11.58 -12.69
CA THR A 381 -12.66 -10.35 -13.42
C THR A 381 -12.87 -9.17 -12.47
N ASP A 382 -13.47 -9.41 -11.31
CA ASP A 382 -13.65 -8.40 -10.27
C ASP A 382 -12.31 -7.88 -9.74
N TYR A 383 -11.35 -8.77 -9.44
CA TYR A 383 -9.98 -8.37 -9.09
C TYR A 383 -9.28 -7.56 -10.19
N LEU A 384 -9.50 -7.90 -11.46
CA LEU A 384 -8.90 -7.18 -12.57
C LEU A 384 -9.33 -5.70 -12.56
N LEU A 385 -10.59 -5.44 -12.27
CA LEU A 385 -11.19 -4.10 -12.21
C LEU A 385 -10.92 -3.37 -10.88
N CYS A 386 -10.74 -4.09 -9.76
CA CYS A 386 -10.48 -3.44 -8.48
C CYS A 386 -9.18 -2.60 -8.53
N PRO A 387 -9.17 -1.38 -7.96
CA PRO A 387 -8.02 -0.46 -8.00
C PRO A 387 -6.90 -0.84 -7.01
N THR A 388 -6.52 -2.12 -6.99
CA THR A 388 -5.43 -2.67 -6.19
C THR A 388 -4.55 -3.60 -7.01
N LEU A 389 -3.25 -3.58 -6.74
CA LEU A 389 -2.27 -4.46 -7.38
C LEU A 389 -2.04 -5.75 -6.60
N CYS A 390 -2.56 -5.84 -5.37
CA CYS A 390 -2.37 -6.99 -4.52
C CYS A 390 -3.67 -7.78 -4.40
N TYR A 391 -3.66 -8.98 -4.98
CA TYR A 391 -4.73 -9.96 -4.83
C TYR A 391 -4.84 -10.41 -3.36
N GLU A 392 -6.07 -10.48 -2.87
CA GLU A 392 -6.53 -11.10 -1.62
C GLU A 392 -7.85 -11.84 -1.92
N ILE A 393 -8.22 -12.82 -1.10
CA ILE A 393 -9.44 -13.63 -1.29
C ILE A 393 -10.69 -12.75 -1.32
N GLU A 394 -10.71 -11.73 -0.46
CA GLU A 394 -11.87 -10.87 -0.22
C GLU A 394 -11.42 -9.44 0.06
N TYR A 395 -12.25 -8.49 -0.37
CA TYR A 395 -12.03 -7.06 -0.19
C TYR A 395 -13.23 -6.43 0.50
N PRO A 396 -13.03 -5.41 1.35
CA PRO A 396 -14.13 -4.68 1.96
C PRO A 396 -14.96 -3.97 0.87
N ARG A 397 -16.29 -4.07 0.97
CA ARG A 397 -17.22 -3.49 -0.02
C ARG A 397 -18.14 -2.43 0.56
N THR A 398 -18.51 -1.46 -0.27
CA THR A 398 -19.60 -0.52 0.01
C THR A 398 -20.95 -1.20 -0.25
N SER A 399 -22.01 -0.72 0.42
CA SER A 399 -23.36 -1.27 0.28
C SER A 399 -23.94 -1.03 -1.12
N SER A 400 -23.77 0.17 -1.66
CA SER A 400 -24.28 0.60 -2.96
C SER A 400 -23.25 1.47 -3.71
N ILE A 401 -23.53 1.69 -4.99
CA ILE A 401 -22.78 2.60 -5.87
C ILE A 401 -23.36 4.01 -5.71
N ASN A 402 -22.52 4.99 -5.39
CA ASN A 402 -22.87 6.41 -5.40
C ASN A 402 -22.64 7.00 -6.80
N TRP A 403 -23.69 7.00 -7.62
CA TRP A 403 -23.66 7.49 -9.00
C TRP A 403 -23.26 8.97 -9.14
N ILE A 404 -23.65 9.81 -8.18
CA ILE A 404 -23.28 11.24 -8.19
C ILE A 404 -21.77 11.38 -8.04
N SER A 405 -21.19 10.65 -7.07
CA SER A 405 -19.74 10.62 -6.87
C SER A 405 -19.01 10.06 -8.09
N LEU A 406 -19.53 8.98 -8.70
CA LEU A 406 -18.95 8.39 -9.90
C LEU A 406 -18.94 9.37 -11.08
N ILE A 407 -20.08 9.97 -11.41
CA ILE A 407 -20.20 10.92 -12.52
C ILE A 407 -19.30 12.14 -12.28
N SER A 408 -19.26 12.66 -11.05
CA SER A 408 -18.39 13.78 -10.67
C SER A 408 -16.91 13.45 -10.93
N LYS A 409 -16.44 12.25 -10.53
CA LYS A 409 -15.06 11.80 -10.79
C LYS A 409 -14.78 11.63 -12.29
N ILE A 410 -15.74 11.14 -13.07
CA ILE A 410 -15.60 11.02 -14.53
C ILE A 410 -15.45 12.40 -15.18
N ILE A 411 -16.32 13.36 -14.83
CA ILE A 411 -16.24 14.73 -15.35
C ILE A 411 -14.92 15.38 -14.94
N ALA A 412 -14.50 15.22 -13.68
CA ALA A 412 -13.23 15.74 -13.19
C ALA A 412 -12.03 15.15 -13.94
N THR A 413 -12.07 13.85 -14.27
CA THR A 413 -11.03 13.19 -15.08
C THR A 413 -10.87 13.86 -16.43
N PHE A 414 -11.96 14.04 -17.19
CA PHE A 414 -11.92 14.69 -18.50
C PHE A 414 -11.52 16.17 -18.40
N GLY A 415 -12.00 16.90 -17.38
CA GLY A 415 -11.61 18.28 -17.13
C GLY A 415 -10.12 18.45 -16.83
N CYS A 416 -9.54 17.55 -16.05
CA CYS A 416 -8.10 17.55 -15.78
C CYS A 416 -7.26 17.20 -17.01
N ILE A 417 -7.69 16.21 -17.81
CA ILE A 417 -7.02 15.85 -19.07
C ILE A 417 -7.04 17.06 -20.02
N PHE A 418 -8.17 17.76 -20.11
CA PHE A 418 -8.28 18.99 -20.88
C PHE A 418 -7.30 20.07 -20.39
N LEU A 419 -7.22 20.33 -19.09
CA LEU A 419 -6.24 21.27 -18.52
C LEU A 419 -4.79 20.84 -18.79
N LEU A 420 -4.48 19.54 -18.71
CA LEU A 420 -3.18 19.00 -19.05
C LEU A 420 -2.81 19.27 -20.52
N THR A 421 -3.77 19.17 -21.45
CA THR A 421 -3.54 19.51 -22.85
C THR A 421 -3.23 20.99 -23.04
N ILE A 422 -3.98 21.89 -22.37
CA ILE A 422 -3.71 23.34 -22.42
C ILE A 422 -2.33 23.67 -21.87
N ILE A 423 -1.97 23.13 -20.68
CA ILE A 423 -0.66 23.38 -20.08
C ILE A 423 0.46 22.91 -21.02
N SER A 424 0.28 21.76 -21.64
CA SER A 424 1.27 21.20 -22.57
C SER A 424 1.42 22.05 -23.82
N GLU A 425 0.33 22.47 -24.45
CA GLU A 425 0.33 23.26 -25.70
C GLU A 425 0.84 24.68 -25.51
N ASP A 426 0.39 25.37 -24.46
CA ASP A 426 0.63 26.80 -24.31
C ASP A 426 1.90 27.11 -23.52
N PHE A 427 2.36 26.19 -22.65
CA PHE A 427 3.46 26.47 -21.73
C PHE A 427 4.67 25.53 -21.87
N ILE A 428 4.47 24.26 -22.20
CA ILE A 428 5.58 23.28 -22.30
C ILE A 428 6.15 23.25 -23.72
N LEU A 429 5.30 23.06 -24.72
CA LEU A 429 5.71 22.83 -26.09
C LEU A 429 6.49 24.02 -26.69
N PRO A 430 6.08 25.29 -26.51
CA PRO A 430 6.81 26.44 -27.05
C PRO A 430 8.23 26.57 -26.49
N VAL A 431 8.41 26.28 -25.20
CA VAL A 431 9.71 26.31 -24.52
C VAL A 431 10.64 25.23 -25.07
N LEU A 432 10.10 24.03 -25.31
CA LEU A 432 10.88 22.93 -25.88
C LEU A 432 11.24 23.17 -27.35
N THR A 433 10.35 23.76 -28.15
CA THR A 433 10.64 24.08 -29.55
C THR A 433 11.73 25.15 -29.67
N ASP A 434 11.64 26.24 -28.89
CA ASP A 434 12.68 27.29 -28.87
C ASP A 434 14.04 26.72 -28.42
N ALA A 435 14.04 25.92 -27.36
CA ALA A 435 15.26 25.29 -26.86
C ALA A 435 15.90 24.34 -27.88
N SER A 436 15.10 23.56 -28.62
CA SER A 436 15.58 22.65 -29.66
C SER A 436 16.28 23.42 -30.78
N GLU A 437 15.66 24.48 -31.29
CA GLU A 437 16.25 25.29 -32.38
C GLU A 437 17.56 25.96 -31.95
N ARG A 438 17.61 26.47 -30.72
CA ARG A 438 18.82 27.08 -30.14
C ARG A 438 19.94 26.06 -29.90
N LEU A 439 19.60 24.86 -29.43
CA LEU A 439 20.58 23.78 -29.23
C LEU A 439 21.15 23.28 -30.56
N ASP A 440 20.33 23.12 -31.59
CA ASP A 440 20.79 22.73 -32.93
C ASP A 440 21.77 23.74 -33.52
N ALA A 441 21.50 25.04 -33.32
CA ALA A 441 22.41 26.12 -33.73
C ALA A 441 23.75 26.09 -32.98
N VAL A 442 23.76 25.80 -31.67
CA VAL A 442 24.99 25.73 -30.86
C VAL A 442 25.77 24.45 -31.11
N GLN A 443 25.10 23.33 -31.38
CA GLN A 443 25.74 22.05 -31.73
C GLN A 443 26.60 22.20 -33.00
N ALA A 444 26.16 23.03 -33.95
CA ALA A 444 26.95 23.37 -35.13
C ALA A 444 28.26 24.10 -34.80
N VAL A 445 28.34 24.78 -33.64
CA VAL A 445 29.48 25.60 -33.19
C VAL A 445 30.30 24.90 -32.09
N SER A 446 29.88 23.71 -31.61
CA SER A 446 30.59 22.88 -30.61
C SER A 446 30.85 23.55 -29.24
N SER A 447 30.01 24.48 -28.80
CA SER A 447 30.16 25.15 -27.49
C SER A 447 29.36 24.46 -26.38
N VAL A 448 30.06 23.74 -25.48
CA VAL A 448 29.44 22.98 -24.38
C VAL A 448 28.86 23.90 -23.29
N SER A 449 29.50 25.04 -23.01
CA SER A 449 29.03 25.97 -21.98
C SER A 449 27.72 26.65 -22.37
N GLU A 450 27.59 27.04 -23.64
CA GLU A 450 26.36 27.64 -24.18
C GLU A 450 25.21 26.62 -24.17
N ALA A 451 25.47 25.38 -24.60
CA ALA A 451 24.49 24.31 -24.54
C ALA A 451 23.99 24.05 -23.10
N ALA A 452 24.90 24.07 -22.12
CA ALA A 452 24.54 23.91 -20.71
C ALA A 452 23.70 25.09 -20.17
N LEU A 453 24.00 26.33 -20.58
CA LEU A 453 23.22 27.51 -20.20
C LEU A 453 21.82 27.49 -20.81
N ILE A 454 21.69 27.15 -22.10
CA ILE A 454 20.38 26.98 -22.76
C ILE A 454 19.57 25.91 -22.04
N LEU A 455 20.18 24.77 -21.70
CA LEU A 455 19.50 23.70 -20.98
C LEU A 455 19.04 24.16 -19.59
N ALA A 456 19.88 24.88 -18.84
CA ALA A 456 19.54 25.40 -17.52
C ALA A 456 18.40 26.44 -17.58
N GLU A 457 18.44 27.35 -18.56
CA GLU A 457 17.38 28.31 -18.83
C GLU A 457 16.06 27.59 -19.14
N THR A 458 16.10 26.61 -20.05
CA THR A 458 14.94 25.80 -20.43
C THR A 458 14.33 25.09 -19.22
N ILE A 459 15.15 24.42 -18.41
CA ILE A 459 14.70 23.72 -17.19
C ILE A 459 14.00 24.70 -16.24
N SER A 460 14.53 25.92 -16.08
CA SER A 460 13.96 26.97 -15.24
C SER A 460 12.54 27.36 -15.69
N TRP A 461 12.34 27.56 -16.99
CA TRP A 461 11.02 27.87 -17.56
C TRP A 461 10.02 26.71 -17.41
N LEU A 462 10.51 25.47 -17.41
CA LEU A 462 9.70 24.27 -17.29
C LEU A 462 9.31 23.91 -15.84
N LEU A 463 9.91 24.52 -14.80
CA LEU A 463 9.65 24.17 -13.40
C LEU A 463 8.16 24.26 -13.03
N PHE A 464 7.53 25.42 -13.29
CA PHE A 464 6.14 25.64 -12.88
C PHE A 464 5.12 24.84 -13.72
N PRO A 465 5.21 24.78 -15.06
CA PRO A 465 4.34 23.92 -15.87
C PRO A 465 4.42 22.43 -15.49
N PHE A 466 5.63 21.91 -15.21
CA PHE A 466 5.79 20.52 -14.78
C PHE A 466 5.26 20.27 -13.37
N MET A 467 5.37 21.22 -12.46
CA MET A 467 4.74 21.13 -11.14
C MET A 467 3.21 20.99 -11.26
N LEU A 468 2.56 21.84 -12.06
CA LEU A 468 1.11 21.74 -12.29
C LEU A 468 0.73 20.43 -12.98
N THR A 469 1.48 20.04 -14.00
CA THR A 469 1.28 18.79 -14.73
C THR A 469 1.36 17.59 -13.80
N PHE A 470 2.38 17.53 -12.92
CA PHE A 470 2.55 16.47 -11.94
C PHE A 470 1.37 16.37 -10.97
N LEU A 471 0.91 17.51 -10.42
CA LEU A 471 -0.23 17.55 -9.51
C LEU A 471 -1.54 17.14 -10.21
N LEU A 472 -1.75 17.57 -11.45
CA LEU A 472 -2.93 17.19 -12.22
C LEU A 472 -2.92 15.71 -12.60
N VAL A 473 -1.78 15.16 -13.05
CA VAL A 473 -1.65 13.73 -13.34
C VAL A 473 -1.88 12.90 -12.07
N PHE A 474 -1.37 13.36 -10.92
CA PHE A 474 -1.65 12.73 -9.63
C PHE A 474 -3.16 12.66 -9.35
N LEU A 475 -3.87 13.79 -9.47
CA LEU A 475 -5.32 13.86 -9.23
C LEU A 475 -6.11 12.99 -10.22
N VAL A 476 -5.77 13.04 -11.51
CA VAL A 476 -6.38 12.20 -12.55
C VAL A 476 -6.29 10.73 -12.18
N ILE A 477 -5.07 10.24 -11.88
CA ILE A 477 -4.86 8.82 -11.64
C ILE A 477 -5.45 8.41 -10.29
N PHE A 478 -4.97 9.00 -9.20
CA PHE A 478 -5.18 8.45 -7.86
C PHE A 478 -6.51 8.88 -7.23
N GLU A 479 -6.97 10.10 -7.49
CA GLU A 479 -8.21 10.60 -6.91
C GLU A 479 -9.42 10.25 -7.78
N TYR A 480 -9.33 10.51 -9.08
CA TYR A 480 -10.48 10.41 -9.97
C TYR A 480 -10.62 9.04 -10.66
N VAL A 481 -9.58 8.56 -11.36
CA VAL A 481 -9.65 7.27 -12.09
C VAL A 481 -9.74 6.10 -11.11
N LEU A 482 -8.80 5.97 -10.17
CA LEU A 482 -8.87 4.88 -9.17
C LEU A 482 -10.12 5.01 -8.30
N GLY A 483 -10.53 6.23 -7.94
CA GLY A 483 -11.77 6.47 -7.21
C GLY A 483 -13.03 6.06 -7.99
N ALA A 484 -13.06 6.26 -9.30
CA ALA A 484 -14.16 5.82 -10.17
C ALA A 484 -14.21 4.29 -10.27
N PHE A 485 -13.06 3.63 -10.49
CA PHE A 485 -12.98 2.17 -10.47
C PHE A 485 -13.34 1.58 -9.10
N ALA A 486 -12.98 2.26 -8.00
CA ALA A 486 -13.38 1.88 -6.65
C ALA A 486 -14.90 1.90 -6.50
N GLU A 487 -15.55 2.96 -6.97
CA GLU A 487 -17.01 3.10 -6.92
C GLU A 487 -17.72 2.05 -7.79
N ILE A 488 -17.26 1.84 -9.04
CA ILE A 488 -17.80 0.83 -9.96
C ILE A 488 -17.72 -0.57 -9.35
N THR A 489 -16.59 -0.91 -8.74
CA THR A 489 -16.37 -2.22 -8.11
C THR A 489 -16.89 -2.30 -6.68
N ARG A 490 -17.48 -1.22 -6.13
CA ARG A 490 -17.84 -1.10 -4.70
C ARG A 490 -16.68 -1.38 -3.75
N PHE A 491 -15.45 -1.15 -4.18
CA PHE A 491 -14.25 -1.32 -3.36
C PHE A 491 -14.18 -0.22 -2.30
N ALA A 492 -14.23 -0.59 -1.03
CA ALA A 492 -14.37 0.35 0.07
C ALA A 492 -13.04 0.95 0.56
N ASP A 493 -11.90 0.38 0.19
CA ASP A 493 -10.60 0.93 0.58
C ASP A 493 -10.12 1.98 -0.43
N ARG A 494 -10.39 3.26 -0.16
CA ARG A 494 -10.01 4.37 -1.05
C ARG A 494 -8.65 4.98 -0.69
N HIS A 495 -7.83 4.29 0.09
CA HIS A 495 -6.51 4.76 0.49
C HIS A 495 -5.43 4.45 -0.56
N PHE A 496 -5.51 5.13 -1.71
CA PHE A 496 -4.53 4.97 -2.81
C PHE A 496 -3.23 5.75 -2.58
N TYR A 497 -3.29 6.78 -1.73
CA TYR A 497 -2.17 7.65 -1.38
C TYR A 497 -2.34 8.19 0.06
N SER A 498 -1.23 8.64 0.65
CA SER A 498 -1.18 9.39 1.91
C SER A 498 -0.82 10.85 1.66
N ASP A 499 -0.67 11.64 2.71
CA ASP A 499 -0.21 13.03 2.73
C ASP A 499 1.28 13.21 2.32
N TRP A 500 1.64 12.68 1.15
CA TRP A 500 3.01 12.67 0.60
C TRP A 500 3.55 14.08 0.35
N TRP A 501 2.70 15.10 0.24
CA TRP A 501 3.11 16.50 0.13
C TRP A 501 3.82 17.01 1.39
N ASN A 502 3.61 16.34 2.52
CA ASN A 502 4.30 16.61 3.80
C ASN A 502 5.58 15.78 3.97
N SER A 503 5.94 14.91 3.01
CA SER A 503 7.12 14.06 3.14
C SER A 503 8.40 14.88 3.27
N THR A 504 9.31 14.42 4.12
CA THR A 504 10.59 15.08 4.41
C THR A 504 11.79 14.40 3.76
N ASP A 505 11.65 13.13 3.36
CA ASP A 505 12.67 12.41 2.59
C ASP A 505 12.05 11.60 1.43
N TRP A 506 12.88 11.24 0.45
CA TRP A 506 12.43 10.47 -0.72
C TRP A 506 11.92 9.07 -0.38
N MET A 507 12.35 8.49 0.76
CA MET A 507 11.87 7.17 1.19
C MET A 507 10.45 7.25 1.73
N GLU A 508 10.11 8.30 2.47
CA GLU A 508 8.76 8.62 2.93
C GLU A 508 7.84 8.85 1.74
N PHE A 509 8.22 9.72 0.80
CA PHE A 509 7.49 9.95 -0.44
C PHE A 509 7.21 8.65 -1.21
N SER A 510 8.22 7.80 -1.39
CA SER A 510 8.07 6.53 -2.14
C SER A 510 7.05 5.56 -1.54
N ARG A 511 6.74 5.69 -0.24
CA ARG A 511 5.77 4.85 0.47
C ARG A 511 4.35 5.41 0.41
N GLU A 512 4.22 6.72 0.23
CA GLU A 512 2.99 7.48 0.49
C GLU A 512 2.32 7.96 -0.80
N TRP A 513 3.09 8.20 -1.86
CA TRP A 513 2.59 8.69 -3.14
C TRP A 513 1.69 7.66 -3.88
N ASN A 514 2.17 6.43 -4.04
CA ASN A 514 1.48 5.37 -4.78
C ASN A 514 1.44 4.09 -3.93
N ILE A 515 0.45 4.03 -3.04
CA ILE A 515 0.29 2.93 -2.08
C ILE A 515 0.06 1.59 -2.78
N PRO A 516 -0.72 1.48 -3.88
CA PRO A 516 -0.86 0.22 -4.61
C PRO A 516 0.48 -0.37 -5.10
N VAL A 517 1.32 0.44 -5.75
CA VAL A 517 2.64 -0.02 -6.26
C VAL A 517 3.59 -0.27 -5.10
N TYR A 518 3.63 0.61 -4.11
CA TYR A 518 4.44 0.41 -2.91
C TYR A 518 4.08 -0.90 -2.21
N SER A 519 2.80 -1.19 -2.02
CA SER A 519 2.33 -2.42 -1.38
C SER A 519 2.71 -3.66 -2.18
N PHE A 520 2.61 -3.59 -3.51
CA PHE A 520 3.05 -4.67 -4.40
C PHE A 520 4.56 -4.94 -4.27
N LEU A 521 5.39 -3.91 -4.41
CA LEU A 521 6.85 -4.01 -4.30
C LEU A 521 7.27 -4.48 -2.90
N ARG A 522 6.63 -3.95 -1.86
CA ARG A 522 6.87 -4.34 -0.47
C ARG A 522 6.61 -5.83 -0.25
N ARG A 523 5.50 -6.35 -0.78
CA ARG A 523 5.06 -7.74 -0.59
C ARG A 523 5.87 -8.72 -1.44
N HIS A 524 5.95 -8.49 -2.74
CA HIS A 524 6.49 -9.48 -3.70
C HIS A 524 8.00 -9.35 -3.92
N VAL A 525 8.59 -8.16 -3.69
CA VAL A 525 10.02 -7.90 -3.93
C VAL A 525 10.77 -7.77 -2.62
N TYR A 526 10.41 -6.79 -1.78
CA TYR A 526 11.16 -6.48 -0.56
C TYR A 526 11.08 -7.60 0.48
N SER A 527 9.87 -8.04 0.87
CA SER A 527 9.73 -9.11 1.88
C SER A 527 10.37 -10.43 1.42
N ALA A 528 10.23 -10.76 0.12
CA ALA A 528 10.79 -11.96 -0.48
C ALA A 528 12.33 -11.97 -0.60
N SER A 529 12.96 -10.79 -0.72
CA SER A 529 14.42 -10.64 -0.82
C SER A 529 15.09 -10.38 0.53
N ARG A 530 14.39 -9.73 1.46
CA ARG A 530 14.90 -9.35 2.79
C ARG A 530 15.44 -10.53 3.59
N SER A 531 14.79 -11.69 3.52
CA SER A 531 15.22 -12.89 4.26
C SER A 531 16.55 -13.46 3.76
N ARG A 532 16.93 -13.18 2.51
CA ARG A 532 18.13 -13.73 1.86
C ARG A 532 19.31 -12.75 1.83
N ILE A 533 19.05 -11.47 1.56
CA ILE A 533 20.10 -10.48 1.25
C ILE A 533 20.21 -9.37 2.32
N GLY A 534 19.30 -9.35 3.30
CA GLY A 534 19.27 -8.34 4.37
C GLY A 534 18.56 -7.04 3.99
N LYS A 535 18.42 -6.12 4.95
CA LYS A 535 17.56 -4.93 4.82
C LYS A 535 18.03 -3.92 3.77
N GLY A 536 19.30 -3.50 3.84
CA GLY A 536 19.84 -2.46 2.95
C GLY A 536 19.86 -2.90 1.49
N ALA A 537 20.36 -4.11 1.22
CA ALA A 537 20.38 -4.68 -0.12
C ALA A 537 18.97 -4.96 -0.66
N ALA A 538 18.00 -5.39 0.17
CA ALA A 538 16.62 -5.55 -0.26
C ALA A 538 15.97 -4.20 -0.66
N THR A 539 16.27 -3.11 0.06
CA THR A 539 15.84 -1.77 -0.34
C THR A 539 16.46 -1.37 -1.67
N ALA A 540 17.78 -1.52 -1.83
CA ALA A 540 18.48 -1.20 -3.07
C ALA A 540 17.95 -2.01 -4.26
N LEU A 541 17.71 -3.32 -4.08
CA LEU A 541 17.11 -4.19 -5.10
C LEU A 541 15.69 -3.75 -5.47
N THR A 542 14.88 -3.34 -4.49
CA THR A 542 13.51 -2.86 -4.74
C THR A 542 13.52 -1.57 -5.56
N PHE A 543 14.41 -0.64 -5.22
CA PHE A 543 14.61 0.59 -5.99
C PHE A 543 15.16 0.32 -7.39
N LEU A 544 16.09 -0.63 -7.53
CA LEU A 544 16.64 -1.02 -8.81
C LEU A 544 15.56 -1.57 -9.75
N ILE A 545 14.71 -2.47 -9.27
CA ILE A 545 13.58 -3.01 -10.04
C ILE A 545 12.61 -1.89 -10.43
N SER A 546 12.32 -0.96 -9.50
CA SER A 546 11.50 0.22 -9.79
C SER A 546 12.13 1.10 -10.88
N ALA A 547 13.44 1.36 -10.80
CA ALA A 547 14.18 2.17 -11.78
C ALA A 547 14.18 1.54 -13.17
N PHE A 548 14.31 0.21 -13.27
CA PHE A 548 14.13 -0.48 -14.56
C PHE A 548 12.73 -0.31 -15.12
N GLY A 549 11.68 -0.41 -14.29
CA GLY A 549 10.31 -0.17 -14.73
C GLY A 549 10.10 1.23 -15.28
N HIS A 550 10.64 2.25 -14.61
CA HIS A 550 10.55 3.64 -15.07
C HIS A 550 11.37 3.87 -16.35
N GLU A 551 12.56 3.29 -16.46
CA GLU A 551 13.36 3.39 -17.70
C GLU A 551 12.67 2.69 -18.87
N ILE A 552 12.01 1.54 -18.66
CA ILE A 552 11.22 0.88 -19.72
C ILE A 552 10.11 1.82 -20.21
N VAL A 553 9.37 2.44 -19.28
CA VAL A 553 8.32 3.41 -19.65
C VAL A 553 8.92 4.58 -20.42
N MET A 554 10.01 5.19 -19.93
CA MET A 554 10.68 6.30 -20.59
C MET A 554 11.23 5.92 -21.97
N ALA A 555 11.90 4.78 -22.09
CA ALA A 555 12.47 4.30 -23.34
C ALA A 555 11.40 4.02 -24.40
N CYS A 556 10.20 3.62 -23.97
CA CYS A 556 9.09 3.45 -24.89
C CYS A 556 8.48 4.79 -25.31
N ILE A 557 8.35 5.76 -24.38
CA ILE A 557 7.86 7.11 -24.70
C ILE A 557 8.73 7.78 -25.75
N THR A 558 10.05 7.75 -25.56
CA THR A 558 11.01 8.42 -26.45
C THR A 558 11.48 7.55 -27.61
N LYS A 559 11.07 6.27 -27.63
CA LYS A 559 11.58 5.24 -28.55
C LYS A 559 13.11 5.11 -28.53
N LYS A 560 13.76 5.54 -27.44
CA LYS A 560 15.22 5.54 -27.26
C LYS A 560 15.58 5.15 -25.82
N LEU A 561 16.49 4.18 -25.67
CA LEU A 561 17.04 3.81 -24.36
C LEU A 561 18.18 4.77 -24.00
N ARG A 562 18.02 5.58 -22.95
CA ARG A 562 18.99 6.62 -22.54
C ARG A 562 19.60 6.40 -21.17
N GLY A 563 18.81 5.97 -20.20
CA GLY A 563 19.27 5.72 -18.83
C GLY A 563 19.34 6.96 -17.93
N TYR A 564 18.99 8.17 -18.40
CA TYR A 564 19.02 9.36 -17.54
C TYR A 564 18.05 9.23 -16.36
N GLY A 565 16.82 8.75 -16.62
CA GLY A 565 15.80 8.54 -15.60
C GLY A 565 16.23 7.46 -14.61
N PHE A 566 16.78 6.35 -15.12
CA PHE A 566 17.37 5.31 -14.28
C PHE A 566 18.42 5.85 -13.31
N VAL A 567 19.38 6.65 -13.79
CA VAL A 567 20.44 7.23 -12.96
C VAL A 567 19.87 8.21 -11.93
N CYS A 568 18.99 9.13 -12.35
CA CYS A 568 18.33 10.07 -11.44
C CYS A 568 17.55 9.36 -10.32
N GLN A 569 16.85 8.27 -10.65
CA GLN A 569 16.10 7.49 -9.67
C GLN A 569 17.03 6.74 -8.70
N MET A 570 18.15 6.18 -9.18
CA MET A 570 19.13 5.53 -8.31
C MET A 570 19.86 6.54 -7.40
N LEU A 571 20.05 7.78 -7.86
CA LEU A 571 20.64 8.86 -7.06
C LEU A 571 19.76 9.31 -5.88
N GLN A 572 18.45 8.97 -5.87
CA GLN A 572 17.58 9.24 -4.73
C GLN A 572 18.08 8.54 -3.45
N LEU A 573 18.67 7.34 -3.55
CA LEU A 573 19.16 6.61 -2.38
C LEU A 573 20.34 7.32 -1.68
N PRO A 574 21.41 7.74 -2.38
CA PRO A 574 22.44 8.61 -1.83
C PRO A 574 21.89 9.91 -1.22
N ILE A 575 20.94 10.57 -1.90
CA ILE A 575 20.33 11.81 -1.41
C ILE A 575 19.64 11.57 -0.06
N VAL A 576 18.91 10.46 0.10
CA VAL A 576 18.29 10.09 1.38
C VAL A 576 19.32 9.87 2.47
N VAL A 577 20.44 9.20 2.16
CA VAL A 577 21.52 8.99 3.12
C VAL A 577 22.11 10.34 3.57
N LEU A 578 22.28 11.27 2.64
CA LEU A 578 22.74 12.63 2.93
C LEU A 578 21.74 13.40 3.80
N GLN A 579 20.45 13.36 3.46
CA GLN A 579 19.37 13.99 4.23
C GLN A 579 19.26 13.45 5.66
N ARG A 580 19.66 12.19 5.88
CA ARG A 580 19.66 11.53 7.20
C ARG A 580 20.91 11.77 8.03
N THR A 581 21.87 12.54 7.51
CA THR A 581 23.05 12.93 8.29
C THR A 581 22.68 13.81 9.48
N LYS A 582 23.51 13.79 10.53
CA LYS A 582 23.26 14.51 11.79
C LYS A 582 23.07 16.03 11.62
N TRP A 583 23.52 16.59 10.50
CA TRP A 583 23.49 18.03 10.21
C TRP A 583 22.14 18.51 9.69
N VAL A 584 21.38 17.61 9.05
CA VAL A 584 20.09 17.87 8.40
C VAL A 584 18.93 17.21 9.17
N ARG A 585 19.26 16.24 10.03
CA ARG A 585 18.31 15.50 10.87
C ARG A 585 17.66 16.43 11.92
N GLY A 586 16.37 16.69 11.74
CA GLY A 586 15.53 17.47 12.66
C GLY A 586 14.96 18.77 12.09
N ARG A 587 15.36 19.18 10.88
CA ARG A 587 14.80 20.36 10.20
C ARG A 587 13.69 19.94 9.22
N GLU A 588 12.52 19.59 9.73
CA GLU A 588 11.42 19.04 8.93
C GLU A 588 10.96 20.00 7.81
N THR A 589 10.85 21.29 8.10
CA THR A 589 10.47 22.31 7.11
C THR A 589 11.49 22.45 5.99
N LEU A 590 12.78 22.56 6.33
CA LEU A 590 13.87 22.61 5.35
C LEU A 590 13.89 21.36 4.47
N ASN A 591 13.70 20.19 5.08
CA ASN A 591 13.70 18.92 4.36
C ASN A 591 12.52 18.82 3.38
N ASN A 592 11.34 19.28 3.79
CA ASN A 592 10.18 19.36 2.90
C ASN A 592 10.40 20.35 1.74
N VAL A 593 11.00 21.52 1.99
CA VAL A 593 11.36 22.48 0.93
C VAL A 593 12.38 21.88 -0.04
N CYS A 594 13.43 21.23 0.46
CA CYS A 594 14.41 20.53 -0.38
C CYS A 594 13.77 19.39 -1.18
N PHE A 595 12.82 18.66 -0.60
CA PHE A 595 12.05 17.64 -1.29
C PHE A 595 11.28 18.23 -2.47
N TRP A 596 10.46 19.27 -2.25
CA TRP A 596 9.72 19.94 -3.32
C TRP A 596 10.62 20.51 -4.42
N ALA A 597 11.71 21.19 -4.03
CA ALA A 597 12.68 21.72 -4.98
C ALA A 597 13.30 20.59 -5.83
N SER A 598 13.71 19.48 -5.20
CA SER A 598 14.29 18.34 -5.91
C SER A 598 13.29 17.62 -6.82
N MET A 599 12.01 17.56 -6.43
CA MET A 599 10.97 16.93 -7.24
C MET A 599 10.65 17.75 -8.49
N ILE A 600 10.45 19.05 -8.35
CA ILE A 600 10.13 19.94 -9.47
C ILE A 600 11.31 20.04 -10.44
N LEU A 601 12.53 20.20 -9.90
CA LEU A 601 13.75 20.20 -10.70
C LEU A 601 13.98 18.85 -11.40
N GLY A 602 13.71 17.73 -10.71
CA GLY A 602 13.90 16.39 -11.28
C GLY A 602 12.98 16.12 -12.46
N LEU A 603 11.69 16.48 -12.36
CA LEU A 603 10.71 16.25 -13.42
C LEU A 603 11.01 17.06 -14.68
N SER A 604 11.31 18.35 -14.51
CA SER A 604 11.68 19.26 -15.61
C SER A 604 13.02 18.88 -16.25
N LEU A 605 14.02 18.50 -15.46
CA LEU A 605 15.31 18.00 -15.95
C LEU A 605 15.14 16.74 -16.79
N ILE A 606 14.37 15.75 -16.31
CA ILE A 606 14.13 14.50 -17.05
C ILE A 606 13.46 14.82 -18.38
N CYS A 607 12.45 15.71 -18.42
CA CYS A 607 11.84 16.09 -19.69
C CYS A 607 12.87 16.71 -20.66
N ALA A 608 13.62 17.71 -20.21
CA ALA A 608 14.61 18.37 -21.06
C ALA A 608 15.66 17.38 -21.60
N LEU A 609 16.17 16.49 -20.76
CA LEU A 609 17.14 15.47 -21.14
C LEU A 609 16.59 14.39 -22.08
N TYR A 610 15.30 14.04 -21.97
CA TYR A 610 14.66 13.01 -22.81
C TYR A 610 14.11 13.55 -24.13
N VAL A 611 13.85 14.85 -24.22
CA VAL A 611 13.29 15.48 -25.43
C VAL A 611 14.36 16.18 -26.26
N LEU A 612 15.29 16.91 -25.64
CA LEU A 612 16.21 17.81 -26.36
C LEU A 612 17.56 17.17 -26.71
N LEU A 613 18.16 16.43 -25.77
CA LEU A 613 19.25 15.49 -26.08
C LEU A 613 18.65 14.24 -26.71
#